data_AF-A0A551YDC6-F1
#
_entry.id   AF-A0A551YDC6-F1
#
_cell.length_a   1.000
_cell.length_b   1.000
_cell.length_c   1.000
_cell.angle_alpha   90.00
_cell.angle_beta   90.00
_cell.angle_gamma   90.00
#
_symmetry.space_group_name_H-M   'P 1'
#
loop_
_entity.id
_entity.type
_entity.pdbx_description
1 polymer ?
#
loop_
_entity_poly.entity_id
_entity_poly.type
_entity_poly.pdbx_seq_one_letter_code
_entity_poly.pdbx_strand_id
1 'polypeptide(L)' 'MRKHLLKTKEEAVSLILRLLNRRLGEISSTLVQQIQELSLEQLETLGEALLDFTSLTDLTTGLLDI' A
#
# COMPACT_ATOMS: atom_id res chain seq x y z
N MET A 1 -20.07 -1.55 7.40
CA MET A 1 -19.95 -0.40 6.47
C MET A 1 -18.46 -0.11 6.34
N ARG A 2 -17.81 -0.52 5.25
CA ARG A 2 -16.42 -0.11 4.98
C ARG A 2 -16.45 1.39 4.72
N LYS A 3 -15.86 2.17 5.63
CA LYS A 3 -15.73 3.61 5.49
C LYS A 3 -14.59 3.81 4.51
N HIS A 4 -14.86 4.16 3.25
CA HIS A 4 -13.80 4.50 2.29
C HIS A 4 -12.85 5.51 2.94
N LEU A 5 -11.62 5.09 3.17
CA LEU A 5 -10.60 5.88 3.87
C LEU A 5 -9.91 6.85 2.91
N LEU A 6 -10.07 6.65 1.60
CA LEU A 6 -9.36 7.37 0.54
C LEU A 6 -10.35 7.85 -0.54
N LYS A 7 -10.29 9.14 -0.88
CA LYS A 7 -11.26 9.75 -1.82
C LYS A 7 -10.87 9.58 -3.28
N THR A 8 -9.57 9.45 -3.57
CA THR A 8 -9.02 9.31 -4.93
C THR A 8 -7.84 8.33 -4.97
N LYS A 9 -7.58 7.74 -6.16
CA LYS A 9 -6.44 6.83 -6.38
C LYS A 9 -5.09 7.51 -6.13
N GLU A 10 -4.94 8.77 -6.54
CA GLU A 10 -3.69 9.51 -6.38
C GLU A 10 -3.34 9.77 -4.90
N GLU A 11 -4.35 10.15 -4.09
CA GLU A 11 -4.19 10.28 -2.64
C GLU A 11 -3.85 8.95 -1.98
N ALA A 12 -4.49 7.86 -2.42
CA ALA A 12 -4.24 6.52 -1.93
C ALA A 12 -2.81 6.04 -2.20
N VAL A 13 -2.34 6.19 -3.44
CA VAL A 13 -0.95 5.89 -3.83
C VAL A 13 0.02 6.72 -2.98
N SER A 14 -0.19 8.04 -2.88
CA SER A 14 0.69 8.93 -2.11
C SER A 14 0.78 8.52 -0.63
N LEU A 15 -0.35 8.15 -0.02
CA LEU A 15 -0.37 7.67 1.36
C LEU A 15 0.41 6.36 1.50
N ILE A 16 0.17 5.38 0.64
CA ILE A 16 0.85 4.07 0.68
C ILE A 16 2.37 4.24 0.53
N LEU A 17 2.81 5.02 -0.46
CA LEU A 17 4.24 5.25 -0.69
C LEU A 17 4.91 5.91 0.52
N ARG A 18 4.24 6.86 1.19
CA ARG A 18 4.74 7.46 2.44
C ARG A 18 4.81 6.44 3.58
N LEU A 19 3.81 5.60 3.75
CA LEU A 19 3.78 4.57 4.80
C LEU A 19 4.91 3.56 4.60
N LEU A 20 5.09 3.09 3.37
CA LEU A 20 6.17 2.18 2.99
C LEU A 20 7.53 2.80 3.23
N ASN A 21 7.78 4.01 2.73
CA ASN A 21 9.07 4.70 2.94
C ASN A 21 9.38 4.88 4.44
N ARG A 22 8.37 5.21 5.25
CA ARG A 22 8.57 5.39 6.69
C ARG A 22 8.87 4.09 7.42
N ARG A 23 8.27 2.97 7.01
CA ARG A 23 8.45 1.65 7.64
C ARG A 23 9.71 0.94 7.17
N LEU A 24 10.06 1.09 5.90
CA LEU A 24 11.02 0.24 5.20
C LEU A 24 12.26 1.00 4.71
N GLY A 25 12.25 2.33 4.79
CA GLY A 25 13.25 3.16 4.13
C GLY A 25 12.98 3.27 2.64
N GLU A 26 14.02 3.58 1.87
CA GLU A 26 13.89 3.82 0.43
C GLU A 26 13.35 2.59 -0.31
N ILE A 27 12.22 2.75 -0.99
CA ILE A 27 11.60 1.70 -1.81
C ILE A 27 12.01 1.83 -3.28
N SER A 28 12.17 0.69 -3.96
CA SER A 28 12.61 0.65 -5.35
C SER A 28 11.58 1.26 -6.32
N SER A 29 12.07 1.83 -7.43
CA SER A 29 11.20 2.38 -8.48
C SER A 29 10.22 1.35 -9.05
N THR A 30 10.63 0.08 -9.13
CA THR A 30 9.75 -1.02 -9.57
C THR A 30 8.56 -1.21 -8.64
N LEU A 31 8.77 -1.17 -7.32
CA LEU A 31 7.69 -1.28 -6.35
C LEU A 31 6.74 -0.08 -6.43
N VAL A 32 7.29 1.12 -6.66
CA VAL A 32 6.48 2.34 -6.87
C VAL A 32 5.57 2.19 -8.08
N GLN A 33 6.09 1.67 -9.20
CA GLN A 33 5.30 1.43 -10.42
C GLN A 33 4.17 0.43 -10.18
N GLN A 34 4.45 -0.69 -9.50
CA GLN A 34 3.43 -1.69 -9.18
C GLN A 34 2.30 -1.10 -8.35
N ILE A 35 2.61 -0.27 -7.34
CA ILE A 35 1.60 0.40 -6.51
C ILE A 35 0.76 1.38 -7.34
N GLN A 36 1.36 2.08 -8.29
CA GLN A 36 0.62 3.00 -9.18
C GLN A 36 -0.33 2.27 -10.13
N GLU A 37 -0.09 1.00 -10.44
CA GLU A 37 -0.95 0.18 -11.31
C GLU A 37 -2.18 -0.36 -10.56
N LEU A 38 -2.14 -0.46 -9.23
CA LEU A 38 -3.24 -0.98 -8.41
C LEU A 38 -4.54 -0.16 -8.56
N SER A 39 -5.68 -0.85 -8.41
CA SER A 39 -6.99 -0.22 -8.33
C SER A 39 -7.19 0.50 -6.98
N LEU A 40 -8.16 1.40 -6.89
CA LEU A 40 -8.46 2.09 -5.62
C LEU A 40 -8.81 1.09 -4.50
N GLU A 41 -9.57 0.04 -4.80
CA GLU A 41 -9.94 -0.99 -3.82
C GLU A 41 -8.72 -1.82 -3.34
N GLN A 42 -7.82 -2.15 -4.25
CA GLN A 42 -6.55 -2.82 -3.91
C GLN A 42 -5.66 -1.90 -3.05
N LEU A 43 -5.65 -0.60 -3.33
CA LEU A 43 -4.92 0.39 -2.53
C LEU A 43 -5.53 0.56 -1.13
N GLU A 44 -6.85 0.57 -0.98
CA GLU A 44 -7.50 0.58 0.34
C GLU A 44 -7.11 -0.67 1.14
N THR A 45 -7.17 -1.85 0.50
CA THR A 45 -6.80 -3.14 1.11
C THR A 45 -5.33 -3.18 1.53
N LEU A 46 -4.43 -2.73 0.66
CA LEU A 46 -3.00 -2.62 0.95
C LEU A 46 -2.75 -1.63 2.10
N GLY A 47 -3.49 -0.52 2.15
CA GLY A 47 -3.43 0.46 3.23
C GLY A 47 -3.79 -0.13 4.58
N GLU A 48 -4.87 -0.90 4.66
CA GLU A 48 -5.29 -1.62 5.89
C GLU A 48 -4.23 -2.65 6.30
N ALA A 49 -3.76 -3.47 5.36
CA ALA A 49 -2.75 -4.48 5.61
C ALA A 49 -1.44 -3.87 6.12
N LEU A 50 -1.02 -2.72 5.57
CA LEU A 50 0.13 -1.96 6.03
C LEU A 50 0.02 -1.44 7.47
N LEU A 51 -1.17 -1.35 8.05
CA LEU A 51 -1.34 -1.01 9.46
C LEU A 51 -1.11 -2.22 10.36
N ASP A 52 -1.47 -3.42 9.89
CA ASP A 52 -1.34 -4.69 10.62
C ASP A 52 0.07 -5.29 10.53
N PHE A 53 0.84 -4.94 9.52
CA PHE A 53 2.17 -5.50 9.31
C PHE A 53 3.25 -4.93 10.25
N THR A 54 4.06 -5.83 10.79
CA THR A 54 5.22 -5.50 11.65
C THR A 54 6.55 -5.69 10.94
N SER A 55 6.57 -6.39 9.79
CA SER A 55 7.78 -6.68 9.02
C SER A 55 7.60 -6.64 7.49
N LEU A 56 8.71 -6.59 6.75
CA LEU A 56 8.75 -6.68 5.27
C LEU A 56 8.13 -7.97 4.74
N THR A 57 8.34 -9.08 5.44
CA THR A 57 7.85 -10.40 5.06
C THR A 57 6.33 -10.45 5.05
N ASP A 58 5.70 -9.78 6.03
CA ASP A 58 4.25 -9.70 6.13
C ASP A 58 3.67 -8.91 4.94
N LEU A 59 4.34 -7.82 4.55
CA LEU A 59 3.96 -7.01 3.38
C LEU A 59 4.07 -7.78 2.06
N THR A 60 5.19 -8.48 1.82
CA THR A 60 5.38 -9.23 0.57
C THR A 60 4.41 -10.39 0.45
N THR A 61 4.03 -11.02 1.56
CA THR A 61 3.02 -12.08 1.58
C THR A 61 1.65 -11.51 1.23
N GLY A 62 1.27 -10.38 1.82
CA GLY A 62 0.01 -9.71 1.52
C GLY A 62 -0.11 -9.29 0.05
N LEU A 63 0.94 -8.73 -0.56
CA LEU A 63 0.94 -8.31 -1.96
C LEU A 63 0.80 -9.46 -2.97
N LEU A 64 1.14 -10.69 -2.59
CA LEU A 64 1.01 -11.88 -3.44
C LEU A 64 -0.39 -12.51 -3.38
N ASP A 65 -1.20 -12.15 -2.37
CA ASP A 65 -2.53 -12.71 -2.10
C ASP A 65 -3.69 -11.79 -2.54
N ILE A 66 -3.41 -10.70 -3.28
CA ILE A 66 -4.41 -9.73 -3.80
C ILE A 66 -4.56 -9.76 -5.32
#